data_AF-A0A970RNT3-F1
#
_entry.id   AF-A0A970RNT3-F1
#
_cell.length_a   1.000
_cell.length_b   1.000
_cell.length_c   1.000
_cell.angle_alpha   90.00
_cell.angle_beta   90.00
_cell.angle_gamma   90.00
#
_symmetry.space_group_name_H-M   'P 1'
#
loop_
_entity.id
_entity.type
_entity.pdbx_description
1 polymer ?
#
loop_
_entity_poly.entity_id
_entity_poly.type
_entity_poly.pdbx_seq_one_letter_code
_entity_poly.pdbx_strand_id
1 'polypeptide(L)'
;MNYGVYGGAFDPFHNGHMAVIRGALSCGSIDRLIVVPTGVPVLKNYRAVSLFPYRYYMTRSALSEIPNCTVSPIEVKNNQISYTLDTLNMIRQAESLSAHDRLFLVCGSDVLFEFDKWHRPREIMTNATLLVAERPGYRIEETRNKASELERMYGGNVDYFTIEPVDVSSREIRKSRDYSNLPAAAAEFVADHDLYPADRPFDRLSDHTYERIVEFCRIMFLEISEKRLLHSLNTAVLSARYAIRFGTDPDKAAIAGLLHDCAKELSEPEQIEMLGHDYYIEPPVDGMIHGPAGAQYAIERYHVDDKEILNAINYHTTGRHGMTDIEKIVFLADKLEPARKFSDLKEIRRLAETDLNAAMIECLTAIKKCLVHEGMVFHKYAEEALQDLTTKEITNLKEEKMDPKTSSEKIAEILTDKKAVDVEIIPVAQKTIIADYFIVASGTSTTHVKSLAEEVSFVMKDSHGISPDHIEGMSTARWVLLDYKDVVVHVFHPEERSNYSLEKLWNTRPEDNTIISSDSEKPE
;
A
#
# COMPACT_ATOMS: atom_id res chain seq x y z
N MET A 1 -45.15 -18.69 3.83
CA MET A 1 -43.74 -19.06 3.69
C MET A 1 -43.02 -18.60 4.96
N ASN A 2 -42.01 -19.36 5.38
CA ASN A 2 -41.24 -19.10 6.59
C ASN A 2 -39.87 -18.54 6.19
N TYR A 3 -39.55 -17.34 6.67
CA TYR A 3 -38.31 -16.64 6.36
C TYR A 3 -37.44 -16.56 7.60
N GLY A 4 -36.22 -17.08 7.53
CA GLY A 4 -35.18 -16.86 8.52
C GLY A 4 -34.45 -15.55 8.25
N VAL A 5 -34.07 -14.84 9.31
CA VAL A 5 -33.19 -13.67 9.29
C VAL A 5 -32.01 -13.95 10.21
N TYR A 6 -30.79 -13.91 9.68
CA TYR A 6 -29.56 -14.14 10.43
C TYR A 6 -28.65 -12.92 10.36
N GLY A 7 -28.63 -12.13 11.44
CA GLY A 7 -27.79 -10.94 11.55
C GLY A 7 -26.43 -11.23 12.17
N GLY A 8 -25.39 -10.50 11.73
CA GLY A 8 -24.06 -10.62 12.33
C GLY A 8 -23.03 -9.66 11.75
N ALA A 9 -21.95 -9.43 12.50
CA ALA A 9 -20.84 -8.61 12.02
C ALA A 9 -20.13 -9.26 10.82
N PHE A 10 -19.93 -10.59 10.87
CA PHE A 10 -19.24 -11.40 9.87
C PHE A 10 -17.85 -10.87 9.48
N ASP A 11 -16.95 -10.77 10.47
CA ASP A 11 -15.66 -10.09 10.31
C ASP A 11 -14.42 -10.94 10.72
N PRO A 12 -14.05 -12.02 10.01
CA PRO A 12 -14.63 -12.45 8.75
C PRO A 12 -15.80 -13.41 8.91
N PHE A 13 -16.53 -13.63 7.82
CA PHE A 13 -17.43 -14.76 7.67
C PHE A 13 -16.62 -16.08 7.72
N HIS A 14 -17.10 -17.10 8.45
CA HIS A 14 -16.32 -18.30 8.76
C HIS A 14 -17.21 -19.54 8.89
N ASN A 15 -16.61 -20.72 9.00
CA ASN A 15 -17.31 -22.02 8.99
C ASN A 15 -18.29 -22.19 10.17
N GLY A 16 -18.06 -21.52 11.32
CA GLY A 16 -19.06 -21.45 12.38
C GLY A 16 -20.38 -20.77 11.95
N HIS A 17 -20.31 -19.67 11.18
CA HIS A 17 -21.51 -19.01 10.62
C HIS A 17 -22.16 -19.90 9.56
N MET A 18 -21.36 -20.58 8.72
CA MET A 18 -21.85 -21.52 7.72
C MET A 18 -22.58 -22.71 8.35
N ALA A 19 -22.12 -23.22 9.50
CA ALA A 19 -22.78 -24.29 10.24
C ALA A 19 -24.17 -23.87 10.74
N VAL A 20 -24.31 -22.64 11.26
CA VAL A 20 -25.60 -22.05 11.65
C VAL A 20 -26.54 -21.95 10.45
N ILE A 21 -26.06 -21.40 9.32
CA ILE A 21 -26.84 -21.23 8.09
C ILE A 21 -27.34 -22.58 7.55
N ARG A 22 -26.45 -23.57 7.44
CA ARG A 22 -26.81 -24.93 6.96
C ARG A 22 -27.78 -25.62 7.90
N GLY A 23 -27.54 -25.53 9.21
CA GLY A 23 -28.44 -26.09 10.22
C GLY A 23 -29.84 -25.49 10.11
N ALA A 24 -29.95 -24.17 10.03
CA ALA A 24 -31.22 -23.46 9.92
C ALA A 24 -31.98 -23.84 8.64
N LEU A 25 -31.30 -23.93 7.49
CA LEU A 25 -31.92 -24.35 6.23
C LEU A 25 -32.35 -25.82 6.23
N SER A 26 -31.65 -26.69 6.97
CA SER A 26 -31.95 -28.12 7.04
C SER A 26 -33.01 -28.51 8.07
N CYS A 27 -33.34 -27.63 9.02
CA CYS A 27 -34.21 -27.98 10.15
C CYS A 27 -35.70 -28.09 9.81
N GLY A 28 -36.11 -27.57 8.64
CA GLY A 28 -37.51 -27.60 8.17
C GLY A 28 -38.40 -26.49 8.73
N SER A 29 -37.89 -25.63 9.63
CA SER A 29 -38.66 -24.50 10.17
C SER A 29 -38.75 -23.30 9.21
N ILE A 30 -37.77 -23.14 8.32
CA ILE A 30 -37.69 -22.03 7.36
C ILE A 30 -37.58 -22.53 5.92
N ASP A 31 -38.19 -21.80 4.99
CA ASP A 31 -38.14 -22.07 3.55
C ASP A 31 -37.03 -21.28 2.86
N ARG A 32 -36.69 -20.10 3.41
CA ARG A 32 -35.66 -19.18 2.92
C ARG A 32 -34.91 -18.54 4.09
N LEU A 33 -33.64 -18.25 3.89
CA LEU A 33 -32.78 -17.56 4.87
C LEU A 33 -32.20 -16.28 4.27
N ILE A 34 -32.32 -15.18 5.01
CA ILE A 34 -31.77 -13.88 4.66
C ILE A 34 -30.68 -13.55 5.68
N VAL A 35 -29.43 -13.50 5.21
CA VAL A 35 -28.27 -13.13 6.03
C VAL A 35 -28.05 -11.63 5.94
N VAL A 36 -27.90 -10.97 7.08
CA VAL A 36 -27.83 -9.51 7.17
C VAL A 36 -26.51 -9.09 7.84
N PRO A 37 -25.48 -8.74 7.05
CA PRO A 37 -24.26 -8.15 7.59
C PRO A 37 -24.57 -6.82 8.29
N THR A 38 -24.06 -6.67 9.52
CA THR A 38 -24.39 -5.51 10.35
C THR A 38 -23.96 -4.20 9.69
N GLY A 39 -24.87 -3.21 9.67
CA GLY A 39 -24.62 -1.85 9.21
C GLY A 39 -23.84 -1.03 10.24
N VAL A 40 -24.51 -0.09 10.89
CA VAL A 40 -23.95 0.73 11.97
C VAL A 40 -24.23 0.07 13.33
N PRO A 41 -23.22 -0.46 14.04
CA PRO A 41 -23.44 -1.14 15.32
C PRO A 41 -23.96 -0.18 16.39
N VAL A 42 -24.74 -0.69 17.36
CA VAL A 42 -25.35 0.10 18.47
C VAL A 42 -24.32 0.92 19.25
N LEU A 43 -23.14 0.37 19.50
CA LEU A 43 -22.07 1.06 20.23
C LEU A 43 -21.28 2.07 19.37
N LYS A 44 -21.71 2.35 18.12
CA LYS A 44 -21.04 3.22 17.12
C LYS A 44 -19.52 3.05 17.06
N ASN A 45 -19.02 1.86 17.35
CA ASN A 45 -17.59 1.58 17.30
C ASN A 45 -17.24 1.04 15.90
N TYR A 46 -17.13 1.94 14.93
CA TYR A 46 -16.84 1.58 13.54
C TYR A 46 -15.47 0.93 13.34
N ARG A 47 -14.55 1.10 14.30
CA ARG A 47 -13.20 0.48 14.28
C ARG A 47 -13.17 -0.93 14.87
N ALA A 48 -14.25 -1.37 15.52
CA ALA A 48 -14.30 -2.71 16.10
C ALA A 48 -14.31 -3.82 15.03
N VAL A 49 -14.71 -3.47 13.80
CA VAL A 49 -14.87 -4.38 12.67
C VAL A 49 -14.37 -3.73 11.38
N SER A 50 -14.03 -4.54 10.38
CA SER A 50 -13.71 -4.03 9.04
C SER A 50 -14.87 -3.22 8.44
N LEU A 51 -14.56 -2.32 7.51
CA LEU A 51 -15.56 -1.51 6.80
C LEU A 51 -16.64 -2.40 6.18
N PHE A 52 -17.89 -1.91 6.24
CA PHE A 52 -19.06 -2.72 5.87
C PHE A 52 -19.05 -3.25 4.43
N PRO A 53 -18.47 -2.57 3.40
CA PRO A 53 -18.47 -3.14 2.06
C PRO A 53 -17.70 -4.46 2.01
N TYR A 54 -16.52 -4.54 2.65
CA TYR A 54 -15.75 -5.78 2.72
C TYR A 54 -16.54 -6.91 3.38
N ARG A 55 -17.18 -6.63 4.53
CA ARG A 55 -17.96 -7.64 5.27
C ARG A 55 -19.17 -8.12 4.46
N TYR A 56 -19.86 -7.20 3.79
CA TYR A 56 -20.99 -7.53 2.94
C TYR A 56 -20.58 -8.38 1.74
N TYR A 57 -19.61 -7.93 0.94
CA TYR A 57 -19.20 -8.64 -0.27
C TYR A 57 -18.52 -9.97 0.04
N MET A 58 -17.70 -10.06 1.08
CA MET A 58 -17.15 -11.33 1.58
C MET A 58 -18.26 -12.32 1.95
N THR A 59 -19.26 -11.87 2.71
CA THR A 59 -20.39 -12.72 3.13
C THR A 59 -21.22 -13.16 1.91
N ARG A 60 -21.46 -12.26 0.96
CA ARG A 60 -22.19 -12.57 -0.27
C ARG A 60 -21.45 -13.57 -1.15
N SER A 61 -20.14 -13.43 -1.30
CA SER A 61 -19.29 -14.39 -2.03
C SER A 61 -19.25 -15.75 -1.34
N ALA A 62 -19.20 -15.79 -0.01
CA ALA A 62 -19.22 -17.03 0.75
C ALA A 62 -20.53 -17.84 0.62
N LEU A 63 -21.62 -17.17 0.24
CA LEU A 63 -22.98 -17.72 0.24
C LEU A 63 -23.60 -17.83 -1.16
N SER A 64 -22.88 -17.50 -2.24
CA SER A 64 -23.43 -17.45 -3.61
C SER A 64 -24.04 -18.78 -4.07
N GLU A 65 -23.44 -19.90 -3.65
CA GLU A 65 -23.84 -21.25 -4.04
C GLU A 65 -24.80 -21.93 -3.05
N ILE A 66 -25.26 -21.22 -2.01
CA ILE A 66 -26.15 -21.79 -0.99
C ILE A 66 -27.61 -21.60 -1.42
N PRO A 67 -28.35 -22.68 -1.73
CA PRO A 67 -29.74 -22.57 -2.18
C PRO A 67 -30.63 -22.01 -1.06
N ASN A 68 -31.65 -21.26 -1.47
CA ASN A 68 -32.61 -20.62 -0.55
C ASN A 68 -31.97 -19.67 0.48
N CYS A 69 -30.73 -19.23 0.26
CA CYS A 69 -30.03 -18.27 1.09
C CYS A 69 -29.72 -16.99 0.28
N THR A 70 -29.99 -15.83 0.85
CA THR A 70 -29.61 -14.54 0.25
C THR A 70 -28.86 -13.68 1.27
N VAL A 71 -28.05 -12.75 0.78
CA VAL A 71 -27.38 -11.76 1.63
C VAL A 71 -27.99 -10.40 1.35
N SER A 72 -28.57 -9.78 2.37
CA SER A 72 -29.29 -8.52 2.25
C SER A 72 -28.41 -7.35 2.70
N PRO A 73 -28.26 -6.29 1.88
CA PRO A 73 -27.52 -5.10 2.24
C PRO A 73 -28.35 -4.11 3.09
N ILE A 74 -29.50 -4.54 3.62
CA ILE A 74 -30.52 -3.62 4.16
C ILE A 74 -30.01 -2.73 5.31
N GLU A 75 -29.15 -3.27 6.17
CA GLU A 75 -28.52 -2.49 7.24
C GLU A 75 -27.37 -1.63 6.72
N VAL A 76 -26.54 -2.14 5.81
CA VAL A 76 -25.37 -1.40 5.30
C VAL A 76 -25.74 -0.21 4.41
N LYS A 77 -26.93 -0.24 3.80
CA LYS A 77 -27.49 0.90 3.06
C LYS A 77 -27.98 2.03 3.99
N ASN A 78 -28.29 1.72 5.26
CA ASN A 78 -28.84 2.68 6.20
C ASN A 78 -27.73 3.32 7.06
N ASN A 79 -27.80 4.63 7.33
CA ASN A 79 -26.86 5.30 8.26
C ASN A 79 -27.27 5.18 9.73
N GLN A 80 -28.50 4.75 9.97
CA GLN A 80 -29.04 4.67 11.31
C GLN A 80 -28.44 3.46 12.03
N ILE A 81 -28.41 3.56 13.36
CA ILE A 81 -28.06 2.45 14.23
C ILE A 81 -28.94 1.25 13.86
N SER A 82 -28.30 0.10 13.64
CA SER A 82 -28.98 -1.12 13.25
C SER A 82 -29.57 -1.82 14.49
N TYR A 83 -30.86 -1.62 14.74
CA TYR A 83 -31.62 -2.39 15.72
C TYR A 83 -32.33 -3.56 15.03
N THR A 84 -32.30 -4.75 15.65
CA THR A 84 -32.89 -5.96 15.05
C THR A 84 -34.38 -5.83 14.74
N LEU A 85 -35.16 -5.13 15.59
CA LEU A 85 -36.57 -4.89 15.31
C LEU A 85 -36.78 -4.11 14.01
N ASP A 86 -35.98 -3.06 13.80
CA ASP A 86 -36.04 -2.24 12.59
C ASP A 86 -35.64 -3.06 11.37
N THR A 87 -34.57 -3.88 11.48
CA THR A 87 -34.16 -4.81 10.42
C THR A 87 -35.28 -5.79 10.06
N LEU A 88 -35.95 -6.40 11.04
CA LEU A 88 -37.06 -7.33 10.79
C LEU A 88 -38.23 -6.64 10.06
N ASN A 89 -38.57 -5.40 10.45
CA ASN A 89 -39.62 -4.62 9.80
C ASN A 89 -39.23 -4.24 8.36
N MET A 90 -37.98 -3.81 8.15
CA MET A 90 -37.47 -3.47 6.83
C MET A 90 -37.43 -4.71 5.92
N ILE A 91 -37.05 -5.89 6.43
CA ILE A 91 -37.09 -7.15 5.68
C ILE A 91 -38.53 -7.52 5.32
N ARG A 92 -39.47 -7.44 6.26
CA ARG A 92 -40.91 -7.71 6.01
C ARG A 92 -41.42 -6.86 4.85
N GLN A 93 -41.02 -5.59 4.80
CA GLN A 93 -41.38 -4.67 3.72
C GLN A 93 -40.65 -4.99 2.40
N ALA A 94 -39.32 -5.16 2.44
CA ALA A 94 -38.50 -5.37 1.25
C ALA A 94 -38.85 -6.66 0.50
N GLU A 95 -39.15 -7.72 1.23
CA GLU A 95 -39.53 -9.02 0.70
C GLU A 95 -41.05 -9.14 0.47
N SER A 96 -41.82 -8.06 0.70
CA SER A 96 -43.28 -8.01 0.52
C SER A 96 -44.05 -9.13 1.23
N LEU A 97 -43.66 -9.44 2.47
CA LEU A 97 -44.27 -10.52 3.26
C LEU A 97 -45.74 -10.23 3.55
N SER A 98 -46.59 -11.22 3.31
CA SER A 98 -47.99 -11.18 3.69
C SER A 98 -48.19 -11.37 5.19
N ALA A 99 -49.43 -11.20 5.65
CA ALA A 99 -49.82 -11.52 7.03
C ALA A 99 -49.68 -13.01 7.37
N HIS A 100 -49.65 -13.90 6.37
CA HIS A 100 -49.49 -15.34 6.56
C HIS A 100 -48.02 -15.78 6.58
N ASP A 101 -47.09 -14.89 6.19
CA ASP A 101 -45.66 -15.18 6.21
C ASP A 101 -45.08 -14.93 7.60
N ARG A 102 -44.21 -15.85 8.02
CA ARG A 102 -43.62 -15.87 9.35
C ARG A 102 -42.14 -15.54 9.27
N LEU A 103 -41.68 -14.73 10.22
CA LEU A 103 -40.26 -14.42 10.40
C LEU A 103 -39.68 -15.26 11.53
N PHE A 104 -38.46 -15.73 11.33
CA PHE A 104 -37.64 -16.43 12.30
C PHE A 104 -36.33 -15.66 12.47
N LEU A 105 -36.00 -15.24 13.68
CA LEU A 105 -34.70 -14.66 13.99
C LEU A 105 -33.73 -15.79 14.33
N VAL A 106 -32.82 -16.10 13.41
CA VAL A 106 -31.81 -17.15 13.59
C VAL A 106 -30.70 -16.61 14.49
N CYS A 107 -30.36 -17.33 15.55
CA CYS A 107 -29.30 -16.91 16.48
C CYS A 107 -28.63 -18.10 17.20
N GLY A 108 -27.47 -17.84 17.80
CA GLY A 108 -26.85 -18.77 18.74
C GLY A 108 -27.55 -18.77 20.10
N SER A 109 -27.38 -19.86 20.86
CA SER A 109 -27.93 -19.99 22.22
C SER A 109 -27.43 -18.94 23.21
N ASP A 110 -26.24 -18.39 22.99
CA ASP A 110 -25.65 -17.30 23.76
C ASP A 110 -26.47 -16.00 23.69
N VAL A 111 -27.17 -15.73 22.58
CA VAL A 111 -27.99 -14.53 22.40
C VAL A 111 -29.13 -14.46 23.43
N LEU A 112 -29.69 -15.61 23.83
CA LEU A 112 -30.80 -15.65 24.80
C LEU A 112 -30.44 -15.03 26.15
N PHE A 113 -29.18 -15.11 26.57
CA PHE A 113 -28.72 -14.60 27.87
C PHE A 113 -28.57 -13.07 27.88
N GLU A 114 -28.47 -12.45 26.71
CA GLU A 114 -28.31 -11.00 26.55
C GLU A 114 -29.55 -10.34 25.91
N PHE A 115 -30.55 -11.13 25.51
CA PHE A 115 -31.72 -10.67 24.76
C PHE A 115 -32.56 -9.63 25.52
N ASP A 116 -32.62 -9.71 26.85
CA ASP A 116 -33.34 -8.74 27.70
C ASP A 116 -32.80 -7.29 27.53
N LYS A 117 -31.55 -7.13 27.08
CA LYS A 117 -30.88 -5.84 26.89
C LYS A 117 -31.13 -5.24 25.50
N TRP A 118 -31.76 -5.98 24.60
CA TRP A 118 -31.98 -5.54 23.22
C TRP A 118 -33.04 -4.44 23.15
N HIS A 119 -33.04 -3.68 22.07
CA HIS A 119 -34.04 -2.64 21.86
C HIS A 119 -35.41 -3.28 21.58
N ARG A 120 -36.37 -3.08 22.49
CA ARG A 120 -37.78 -3.54 22.40
C ARG A 120 -37.91 -5.07 22.23
N PRO A 121 -37.43 -5.88 23.20
CA PRO A 121 -37.35 -7.34 23.07
C PRO A 121 -38.74 -8.00 22.93
N ARG A 122 -39.76 -7.44 23.60
CA ARG A 122 -41.17 -7.87 23.46
C ARG A 122 -41.64 -7.84 22.02
N GLU A 123 -41.33 -6.78 21.30
CA GLU A 123 -41.79 -6.60 19.93
C GLU A 123 -41.03 -7.49 18.96
N ILE A 124 -39.75 -7.74 19.21
CA ILE A 124 -38.98 -8.72 18.44
C ILE A 124 -39.65 -10.10 18.54
N MET A 125 -39.92 -10.59 19.75
CA MET A 125 -40.52 -11.93 19.93
C MET A 125 -41.98 -12.02 19.47
N THR A 126 -42.70 -10.89 19.43
CA THR A 126 -44.07 -10.86 18.90
C THR A 126 -44.08 -10.87 17.36
N ASN A 127 -43.06 -10.30 16.72
CA ASN A 127 -42.96 -10.20 15.26
C ASN A 127 -42.15 -11.32 14.60
N ALA A 128 -41.31 -12.04 15.36
CA ALA A 128 -40.51 -13.15 14.88
C ALA A 128 -40.35 -14.24 15.95
N THR A 129 -40.38 -15.51 15.52
CA THR A 129 -39.97 -16.65 16.34
C THR A 129 -38.44 -16.64 16.48
N LEU A 130 -37.90 -16.82 17.69
CA LEU A 130 -36.44 -17.02 17.83
C LEU A 130 -36.10 -18.44 17.39
N LEU A 131 -35.21 -18.62 16.42
CA LEU A 131 -34.74 -19.93 15.95
C LEU A 131 -33.30 -20.15 16.41
N VAL A 132 -33.13 -20.91 17.48
CA VAL A 132 -31.90 -20.98 18.27
C VAL A 132 -31.06 -22.20 17.89
N ALA A 133 -29.80 -21.97 17.55
CA ALA A 133 -28.83 -23.03 17.29
C ALA A 133 -28.34 -23.67 18.62
N GLU A 134 -28.69 -24.94 18.82
CA GLU A 134 -28.18 -25.77 19.92
C GLU A 134 -26.92 -26.54 19.48
N ARG A 135 -25.91 -26.55 20.35
CA ARG A 135 -24.71 -27.38 20.21
C ARG A 135 -24.84 -28.59 21.14
N PRO A 136 -24.78 -29.84 20.62
CA PRO A 136 -24.88 -31.03 21.47
C PRO A 136 -23.87 -31.00 22.63
N GLY A 137 -24.35 -31.25 23.85
CA GLY A 137 -23.52 -31.28 25.06
C GLY A 137 -23.20 -29.92 25.69
N TYR A 138 -23.66 -28.80 25.13
CA TYR A 138 -23.38 -27.46 25.67
C TYR A 138 -24.63 -26.79 26.26
N ARG A 139 -24.72 -26.73 27.60
CA ARG A 139 -25.69 -25.92 28.37
C ARG A 139 -27.14 -25.98 27.85
N ILE A 140 -27.60 -27.13 27.35
CA ILE A 140 -28.93 -27.28 26.72
C ILE A 140 -30.04 -26.96 27.71
N GLU A 141 -29.98 -27.51 28.92
CA GLU A 141 -30.98 -27.28 29.95
C GLU A 141 -31.06 -25.80 30.35
N GLU A 142 -29.92 -25.15 30.57
CA GLU A 142 -29.85 -23.73 30.88
C GLU A 142 -30.40 -22.85 29.75
N THR A 143 -30.06 -23.19 28.50
CA THR A 143 -30.56 -22.50 27.30
C THR A 143 -32.08 -22.59 27.22
N ARG A 144 -32.65 -23.78 27.42
CA ARG A 144 -34.11 -23.99 27.38
C ARG A 144 -34.83 -23.31 28.54
N ASN A 145 -34.25 -23.34 29.74
CA ASN A 145 -34.79 -22.61 30.90
C ASN A 145 -34.84 -21.10 30.62
N LYS A 146 -33.76 -20.53 30.05
CA LYS A 146 -33.73 -19.11 29.68
C LYS A 146 -34.73 -18.78 28.57
N ALA A 147 -34.90 -19.65 27.58
CA ALA A 147 -35.92 -19.47 26.55
C ALA A 147 -37.35 -19.45 27.13
N SER A 148 -37.71 -20.41 27.99
CA SER A 148 -39.02 -20.43 28.65
C SER A 148 -39.26 -19.20 29.54
N GLU A 149 -38.20 -18.68 30.16
CA GLU A 149 -38.25 -17.40 30.88
C GLU A 149 -38.59 -16.25 29.94
N LEU A 150 -37.91 -16.13 28.80
CA LEU A 150 -38.16 -15.08 27.79
C LEU A 150 -39.58 -15.19 27.20
N GLU A 151 -40.05 -16.38 26.84
CA GLU A 151 -41.42 -16.61 26.34
C GLU A 151 -42.47 -16.13 27.34
N ARG A 152 -42.27 -16.41 28.64
CA ARG A 152 -43.17 -15.95 29.71
C ARG A 152 -43.10 -14.43 29.90
N MET A 153 -41.92 -13.83 29.83
CA MET A 153 -41.74 -12.38 30.05
C MET A 153 -42.28 -11.56 28.89
N TYR A 154 -41.95 -11.95 27.67
CA TYR A 154 -42.15 -11.14 26.46
C TYR A 154 -43.27 -11.64 25.56
N GLY A 155 -43.71 -12.89 25.70
CA GLY A 155 -44.56 -13.54 24.70
C GLY A 155 -43.78 -13.89 23.43
N GLY A 156 -44.40 -14.63 22.52
CA GLY A 156 -43.73 -15.18 21.33
C GLY A 156 -43.30 -16.64 21.53
N ASN A 157 -42.49 -17.15 20.60
CA ASN A 157 -42.05 -18.55 20.61
C ASN A 157 -40.53 -18.63 20.39
N VAL A 158 -39.93 -19.67 20.96
CA VAL A 158 -38.53 -20.07 20.71
C VAL A 158 -38.51 -21.50 20.15
N ASP A 159 -38.00 -21.64 18.94
CA ASP A 159 -37.74 -22.90 18.26
C ASP A 159 -36.24 -23.19 18.24
N TYR A 160 -35.88 -24.45 18.00
CA TYR A 160 -34.48 -24.91 18.06
C TYR A 160 -34.09 -25.72 16.84
N PHE A 161 -32.81 -25.69 16.52
CA PHE A 161 -32.18 -26.61 15.58
C PHE A 161 -30.79 -26.98 16.06
N THR A 162 -30.30 -28.15 15.65
CA THR A 162 -28.97 -28.62 16.03
C THR A 162 -27.94 -28.23 14.98
N ILE A 163 -26.75 -27.83 15.43
CA ILE A 163 -25.59 -27.60 14.58
C ILE A 163 -24.42 -28.50 15.00
N GLU A 164 -23.58 -28.85 14.02
CA GLU A 164 -22.26 -29.40 14.33
C GLU A 164 -21.39 -28.28 14.93
N PRO A 165 -20.77 -28.50 16.10
CA PRO A 165 -19.96 -27.48 16.74
C PRO A 165 -18.68 -27.24 15.93
N VAL A 166 -18.46 -25.99 15.54
CA VAL A 166 -17.19 -25.52 14.98
C VAL A 166 -16.57 -24.57 15.98
N ASP A 167 -15.41 -24.96 16.54
CA ASP A 167 -14.69 -24.14 17.51
C ASP A 167 -13.88 -23.04 16.79
N VAL A 168 -14.56 -21.95 16.48
CA VAL A 168 -13.98 -20.82 15.76
C VAL A 168 -14.64 -19.51 16.18
N SER A 169 -13.86 -18.43 16.20
CA SER A 169 -14.39 -17.07 16.29
C SER A 169 -13.67 -16.15 15.31
N SER A 170 -14.41 -15.18 14.75
CA SER A 170 -13.84 -14.12 13.93
C SER A 170 -12.67 -13.40 14.61
N ARG A 171 -12.75 -13.16 15.93
CA ARG A 171 -11.68 -12.51 16.70
C ARG A 171 -10.38 -13.31 16.68
N GLU A 172 -10.46 -14.63 16.86
CA GLU A 172 -9.28 -15.50 16.85
C GLU A 172 -8.71 -15.62 15.44
N ILE A 173 -9.55 -15.71 14.40
CA ILE A 173 -9.09 -15.68 13.00
C ILE A 173 -8.30 -14.40 12.71
N ARG A 174 -8.83 -13.22 13.06
CA ARG A 174 -8.13 -11.93 12.82
C ARG A 174 -6.80 -11.83 13.58
N LYS A 175 -6.68 -12.51 14.73
CA LYS A 175 -5.49 -12.48 15.59
C LYS A 175 -4.42 -13.47 15.13
N SER A 176 -4.82 -14.72 14.91
CA SER A 176 -3.93 -15.80 14.46
C SER A 176 -3.55 -15.68 12.98
N ARG A 177 -4.42 -15.05 12.18
CA ARG A 177 -4.35 -15.02 10.71
C ARG A 177 -4.36 -16.43 10.09
N ASP A 178 -4.90 -17.39 10.83
CA ASP A 178 -5.19 -18.73 10.33
C ASP A 178 -6.57 -18.72 9.66
N TYR A 179 -6.56 -18.81 8.33
CA TYR A 179 -7.77 -18.77 7.51
C TYR A 179 -8.32 -20.16 7.17
N SER A 180 -7.84 -21.23 7.81
CA SER A 180 -8.30 -22.61 7.59
C SER A 180 -9.79 -22.81 7.88
N ASN A 181 -10.37 -21.99 8.76
CA ASN A 181 -11.78 -22.04 9.13
C ASN A 181 -12.68 -21.09 8.32
N LEU A 182 -12.22 -20.55 7.20
CA LEU A 182 -13.05 -19.76 6.28
C LEU A 182 -13.60 -20.67 5.17
N PRO A 183 -14.82 -20.41 4.68
CA PRO A 183 -15.24 -20.94 3.38
C PRO A 183 -14.26 -20.50 2.29
N ALA A 184 -14.04 -21.33 1.26
CA ALA A 184 -13.04 -21.06 0.22
C ALA A 184 -13.19 -19.67 -0.43
N ALA A 185 -14.41 -19.28 -0.81
CA ALA A 185 -14.69 -17.96 -1.38
C ALA A 185 -14.41 -16.80 -0.40
N ALA A 186 -14.61 -17.01 0.91
CA ALA A 186 -14.26 -15.99 1.91
C ALA A 186 -12.74 -15.89 2.11
N ALA A 187 -12.02 -17.03 2.08
CA ALA A 187 -10.57 -17.05 2.16
C ALA A 187 -9.92 -16.38 0.95
N GLU A 188 -10.44 -16.64 -0.26
CA GLU A 188 -10.03 -15.97 -1.49
C GLU A 188 -10.28 -14.47 -1.42
N PHE A 189 -11.46 -14.06 -0.95
CA PHE A 189 -11.78 -12.64 -0.75
C PHE A 189 -10.81 -11.96 0.24
N VAL A 190 -10.50 -12.61 1.36
CA VAL A 190 -9.52 -12.09 2.33
C VAL A 190 -8.14 -11.92 1.70
N ALA A 191 -7.70 -12.86 0.86
CA ALA A 191 -6.42 -12.80 0.17
C ALA A 191 -6.39 -11.71 -0.90
N ASP A 192 -7.42 -11.62 -1.75
CA ASP A 192 -7.50 -10.68 -2.86
C ASP A 192 -7.59 -9.22 -2.40
N HIS A 193 -8.04 -8.97 -1.17
CA HIS A 193 -8.19 -7.63 -0.60
C HIS A 193 -7.20 -7.32 0.54
N ASP A 194 -6.18 -8.18 0.78
CA ASP A 194 -5.21 -8.09 1.89
C ASP A 194 -5.89 -7.76 3.24
N LEU A 195 -7.01 -8.42 3.53
CA LEU A 195 -7.75 -8.15 4.76
C LEU A 195 -7.03 -8.69 5.99
N TYR A 196 -7.18 -7.95 7.10
CA TYR A 196 -6.57 -8.23 8.39
C TYR A 196 -5.03 -8.24 8.35
N PRO A 197 -4.38 -7.23 7.76
CA PRO A 197 -2.93 -7.17 7.74
C PRO A 197 -2.40 -6.85 9.14
N ALA A 198 -1.13 -7.16 9.40
CA ALA A 198 -0.54 -6.97 10.72
C ALA A 198 -0.35 -5.49 11.10
N ASP A 199 -0.14 -4.63 10.11
CA ASP A 199 0.18 -3.20 10.27
C ASP A 199 -1.06 -2.31 10.41
N ARG A 200 -2.24 -2.79 9.99
CA ARG A 200 -3.57 -2.14 10.10
C ARG A 200 -3.53 -0.62 9.86
N PRO A 201 -3.31 -0.17 8.61
CA PRO A 201 -3.10 1.24 8.31
C PRO A 201 -4.23 2.16 8.81
N PHE A 202 -5.48 1.70 8.73
CA PHE A 202 -6.64 2.50 9.14
C PHE A 202 -6.74 2.72 10.66
N ASP A 203 -6.04 1.92 11.49
CA ASP A 203 -5.97 2.17 12.94
C ASP A 203 -5.22 3.47 13.25
N ARG A 204 -4.40 3.98 12.32
CA ARG A 204 -3.62 5.22 12.47
C ARG A 204 -4.33 6.49 12.00
N LEU A 205 -5.51 6.37 11.39
CA LEU A 205 -6.28 7.53 10.94
C LEU A 205 -6.87 8.29 12.13
N SER A 206 -7.28 9.54 11.95
CA SER A 206 -8.13 10.22 12.95
C SER A 206 -9.54 9.64 12.97
N ASP A 207 -10.25 9.80 14.09
CA ASP A 207 -11.66 9.38 14.19
C ASP A 207 -12.54 10.12 13.19
N HIS A 208 -12.30 11.43 13.00
CA HIS A 208 -13.03 12.25 12.03
C HIS A 208 -12.87 11.70 10.60
N THR A 209 -11.64 11.38 10.19
CA THR A 209 -11.39 10.82 8.86
C THR A 209 -12.01 9.44 8.70
N TYR A 210 -11.92 8.58 9.72
CA TYR A 210 -12.54 7.26 9.65
C TYR A 210 -14.07 7.34 9.52
N GLU A 211 -14.72 8.25 10.25
CA GLU A 211 -16.15 8.52 10.12
C GLU A 211 -16.53 9.00 8.71
N ARG A 212 -15.74 9.91 8.12
CA ARG A 212 -15.93 10.33 6.71
C ARG A 212 -15.77 9.18 5.73
N ILE A 213 -14.77 8.32 5.91
CA ILE A 213 -14.58 7.12 5.06
C ILE A 213 -15.82 6.23 5.11
N VAL A 214 -16.39 5.99 6.30
CA VAL A 214 -17.62 5.18 6.44
C VAL A 214 -18.79 5.83 5.69
N GLU A 215 -18.95 7.15 5.80
CA GLU A 215 -19.98 7.90 5.08
C GLU A 215 -19.79 7.81 3.56
N PHE A 216 -18.57 8.04 3.07
CA PHE A 216 -18.23 8.02 1.66
C PHE A 216 -18.42 6.63 1.06
N CYS A 217 -18.00 5.58 1.79
CA CYS A 217 -18.25 4.20 1.39
C CYS A 217 -19.75 3.93 1.21
N ARG A 218 -20.62 4.56 1.99
CA ARG A 218 -22.07 4.35 1.89
C ARG A 218 -22.69 5.06 0.70
N ILE A 219 -22.18 6.25 0.35
CA ILE A 219 -22.51 6.93 -0.90
C ILE A 219 -22.08 6.04 -2.08
N MET A 220 -20.80 5.66 -2.10
CA MET A 220 -20.22 4.85 -3.18
C MET A 220 -20.90 3.49 -3.32
N PHE A 221 -21.26 2.83 -2.22
CA PHE A 221 -21.99 1.55 -2.25
C PHE A 221 -23.35 1.63 -2.96
N LEU A 222 -23.96 2.82 -2.99
CA LEU A 222 -25.24 3.06 -3.66
C LEU A 222 -25.08 3.53 -5.10
N GLU A 223 -23.94 4.15 -5.44
CA GLU A 223 -23.77 4.92 -6.69
C GLU A 223 -22.80 4.27 -7.68
N ILE A 224 -21.84 3.46 -7.24
CA ILE A 224 -20.84 2.81 -8.11
C ILE A 224 -20.88 1.29 -7.99
N SER A 225 -20.29 0.61 -8.97
CA SER A 225 -20.17 -0.83 -8.99
C SER A 225 -19.33 -1.35 -7.81
N GLU A 226 -19.62 -2.58 -7.41
CA GLU A 226 -18.84 -3.30 -6.41
C GLU A 226 -17.35 -3.38 -6.76
N LYS A 227 -17.03 -3.68 -8.02
CA LYS A 227 -15.65 -3.77 -8.49
C LYS A 227 -14.92 -2.45 -8.22
N ARG A 228 -15.59 -1.33 -8.50
CA ARG A 228 -15.00 -0.01 -8.30
C ARG A 228 -14.89 0.36 -6.83
N LEU A 229 -15.91 0.07 -6.02
CA LEU A 229 -15.86 0.35 -4.58
C LEU A 229 -14.75 -0.45 -3.89
N LEU A 230 -14.60 -1.73 -4.20
CA LEU A 230 -13.53 -2.57 -3.64
C LEU A 230 -12.15 -2.10 -4.10
N HIS A 231 -12.00 -1.69 -5.36
CA HIS A 231 -10.78 -1.06 -5.88
C HIS A 231 -10.45 0.22 -5.10
N SER A 232 -11.40 1.15 -4.97
CA SER A 232 -11.24 2.38 -4.19
C SER A 232 -10.87 2.13 -2.72
N LEU A 233 -11.50 1.14 -2.07
CA LEU A 233 -11.18 0.77 -0.70
C LEU A 233 -9.77 0.20 -0.56
N ASN A 234 -9.39 -0.72 -1.45
CA ASN A 234 -8.06 -1.31 -1.46
C ASN A 234 -6.99 -0.23 -1.71
N THR A 235 -7.23 0.69 -2.65
CA THR A 235 -6.39 1.85 -2.92
C THR A 235 -6.29 2.75 -1.69
N ALA A 236 -7.39 3.05 -1.00
CA ALA A 236 -7.38 3.85 0.23
C ALA A 236 -6.53 3.23 1.34
N VAL A 237 -6.67 1.92 1.59
CA VAL A 237 -5.88 1.19 2.60
C VAL A 237 -4.40 1.21 2.26
N LEU A 238 -4.05 0.99 0.99
CA LEU A 238 -2.66 1.00 0.54
C LEU A 238 -2.07 2.42 0.56
N SER A 239 -2.84 3.44 0.20
CA SER A 239 -2.43 4.84 0.31
C SER A 239 -2.12 5.22 1.76
N ALA A 240 -2.97 4.84 2.71
CA ALA A 240 -2.71 5.07 4.13
C ALA A 240 -1.42 4.35 4.59
N ARG A 241 -1.21 3.11 4.15
CA ARG A 241 0.00 2.32 4.45
C ARG A 241 1.27 3.03 3.98
N TYR A 242 1.29 3.47 2.72
CA TYR A 242 2.44 4.17 2.16
C TYR A 242 2.65 5.54 2.80
N ALA A 243 1.57 6.27 3.11
CA ALA A 243 1.68 7.55 3.80
C ALA A 243 2.35 7.43 5.18
N ILE A 244 1.92 6.45 5.99
CA ILE A 244 2.57 6.15 7.28
C ILE A 244 4.05 5.83 7.09
N ARG A 245 4.37 5.02 6.08
CA ARG A 245 5.74 4.58 5.81
C ARG A 245 6.66 5.72 5.38
N PHE A 246 6.20 6.59 4.49
CA PHE A 246 6.99 7.70 3.93
C PHE A 246 6.84 9.00 4.73
N GLY A 247 6.13 8.98 5.87
CA GLY A 247 6.01 10.12 6.78
C GLY A 247 5.12 11.25 6.28
N THR A 248 4.11 10.94 5.46
CA THR A 248 3.09 11.89 5.00
C THR A 248 1.78 11.70 5.76
N ASP A 249 0.80 12.59 5.53
CA ASP A 249 -0.49 12.56 6.21
C ASP A 249 -1.35 11.36 5.73
N PRO A 250 -1.60 10.35 6.59
CA PRO A 250 -2.37 9.17 6.20
C PRO A 250 -3.86 9.46 6.05
N ASP A 251 -4.39 10.50 6.71
CA ASP A 251 -5.80 10.87 6.57
C ASP A 251 -6.08 11.39 5.17
N LYS A 252 -5.24 12.29 4.68
CA LYS A 252 -5.34 12.83 3.32
C LYS A 252 -5.15 11.74 2.27
N ALA A 253 -4.13 10.89 2.44
CA ALA A 253 -3.85 9.80 1.51
C ALA A 253 -5.00 8.78 1.44
N ALA A 254 -5.62 8.45 2.58
CA ALA A 254 -6.76 7.54 2.62
C ALA A 254 -8.00 8.11 1.89
N ILE A 255 -8.33 9.39 2.13
CA ILE A 255 -9.47 10.04 1.46
C ILE A 255 -9.21 10.18 -0.05
N ALA A 256 -8.01 10.62 -0.45
CA ALA A 256 -7.63 10.70 -1.85
C ALA A 256 -7.68 9.32 -2.54
N GLY A 257 -7.13 8.30 -1.88
CA GLY A 257 -7.16 6.92 -2.38
C GLY A 257 -8.57 6.35 -2.49
N LEU A 258 -9.49 6.70 -1.58
CA LEU A 258 -10.88 6.27 -1.66
C LEU A 258 -11.60 6.92 -2.85
N LEU A 259 -11.39 8.22 -3.03
CA LEU A 259 -12.15 9.02 -4.00
C LEU A 259 -11.49 9.14 -5.38
N HIS A 260 -10.29 8.61 -5.60
CA HIS A 260 -9.53 8.80 -6.86
C HIS A 260 -10.34 8.48 -8.13
N ASP A 261 -11.19 7.45 -8.09
CA ASP A 261 -12.02 7.02 -9.21
C ASP A 261 -13.53 7.32 -9.01
N CYS A 262 -13.89 8.26 -8.11
CA CYS A 262 -15.30 8.52 -7.78
C CYS A 262 -16.17 8.95 -8.99
N ALA A 263 -15.56 9.50 -10.05
CA ALA A 263 -16.23 9.89 -11.30
C ALA A 263 -16.04 8.88 -12.44
N LYS A 264 -15.38 7.73 -12.21
CA LYS A 264 -14.97 6.80 -13.29
C LYS A 264 -16.13 6.09 -13.99
N GLU A 265 -17.26 5.93 -13.31
CA GLU A 265 -18.45 5.27 -13.86
C GLU A 265 -19.52 6.25 -14.37
N LEU A 266 -19.27 7.56 -14.23
CA LEU A 266 -20.05 8.58 -14.92
C LEU A 266 -19.77 8.51 -16.42
N SER A 267 -20.78 8.81 -17.23
CA SER A 267 -20.63 8.92 -18.67
C SER A 267 -19.66 10.05 -19.03
N GLU A 268 -18.99 9.94 -20.17
CA GLU A 268 -18.06 10.98 -20.63
C GLU A 268 -18.71 12.38 -20.69
N PRO A 269 -19.97 12.56 -21.17
CA PRO A 269 -20.65 13.84 -21.10
C PRO A 269 -20.82 14.38 -19.67
N GLU A 270 -21.16 13.53 -18.70
CA GLU A 270 -21.28 13.94 -17.28
C GLU A 270 -19.90 14.35 -16.71
N GLN A 271 -18.83 13.62 -17.06
CA GLN A 271 -17.47 13.97 -16.65
C GLN A 271 -17.02 15.32 -17.24
N ILE A 272 -17.38 15.60 -18.51
CA ILE A 272 -17.08 16.88 -19.16
C ILE A 272 -17.91 18.02 -18.54
N GLU A 273 -19.19 17.78 -18.22
CA GLU A 273 -20.07 18.77 -17.59
C GLU A 273 -19.50 19.25 -16.25
N MET A 274 -18.97 18.33 -15.42
CA MET A 274 -18.34 18.65 -14.13
C MET A 274 -17.13 19.59 -14.25
N LEU A 275 -16.40 19.53 -15.37
CA LEU A 275 -15.23 20.37 -15.60
C LEU A 275 -15.62 21.78 -16.05
N GLY A 276 -16.85 21.96 -16.53
CA GLY A 276 -17.35 23.21 -17.09
C GLY A 276 -16.85 23.47 -18.52
N HIS A 277 -17.56 24.36 -19.23
CA HIS A 277 -17.31 24.65 -20.65
C HIS A 277 -15.96 25.33 -20.95
N ASP A 278 -15.31 25.92 -19.94
CA ASP A 278 -14.01 26.59 -20.09
C ASP A 278 -12.80 25.65 -19.88
N TYR A 279 -13.04 24.40 -19.50
CA TYR A 279 -11.97 23.42 -19.29
C TYR A 279 -11.53 22.83 -20.63
N TYR A 280 -10.49 23.43 -21.22
CA TYR A 280 -9.88 22.93 -22.46
C TYR A 280 -8.94 21.76 -22.15
N ILE A 281 -9.32 20.56 -22.57
CA ILE A 281 -8.44 19.39 -22.58
C ILE A 281 -7.88 19.28 -24.00
N GLU A 282 -6.56 19.42 -24.18
CA GLU A 282 -5.89 18.86 -25.37
C GLU A 282 -6.32 17.39 -25.47
N PRO A 283 -6.83 16.90 -26.61
CA PRO A 283 -7.73 15.74 -26.66
C PRO A 283 -7.24 14.64 -25.72
N PRO A 284 -7.96 14.38 -24.63
CA PRO A 284 -7.52 13.41 -23.65
C PRO A 284 -7.40 12.07 -24.35
N VAL A 285 -6.35 11.33 -24.02
CA VAL A 285 -6.32 9.90 -24.30
C VAL A 285 -7.54 9.30 -23.59
N ASP A 286 -8.31 8.50 -24.32
CA ASP A 286 -9.59 7.94 -23.87
C ASP A 286 -9.49 7.42 -22.42
N GLY A 287 -10.48 7.80 -21.60
CA GLY A 287 -10.58 7.38 -20.21
C GLY A 287 -9.72 8.12 -19.18
N MET A 288 -8.98 9.18 -19.53
CA MET A 288 -8.19 9.97 -18.55
C MET A 288 -8.94 11.14 -17.89
N ILE A 289 -10.13 11.53 -18.39
CA ILE A 289 -10.91 12.69 -17.91
C ILE A 289 -11.45 12.51 -16.48
N HIS A 290 -11.69 11.27 -16.06
CA HIS A 290 -12.26 10.97 -14.74
C HIS A 290 -11.39 11.44 -13.57
N GLY A 291 -10.07 11.62 -13.73
CA GLY A 291 -9.22 12.17 -12.68
C GLY A 291 -9.62 13.62 -12.37
N PRO A 292 -9.52 14.54 -13.35
CA PRO A 292 -10.03 15.90 -13.23
C PRO A 292 -11.50 15.99 -12.83
N ALA A 293 -12.38 15.23 -13.48
CA ALA A 293 -13.81 15.24 -13.14
C ALA A 293 -14.04 14.72 -11.71
N GLY A 294 -13.27 13.72 -11.27
CA GLY A 294 -13.31 13.17 -9.92
C GLY A 294 -12.91 14.17 -8.85
N ALA A 295 -11.95 15.06 -9.14
CA ALA A 295 -11.61 16.13 -8.21
C ALA A 295 -12.78 17.12 -8.03
N GLN A 296 -13.48 17.50 -9.10
CA GLN A 296 -14.69 18.33 -8.98
C GLN A 296 -15.82 17.59 -8.27
N TYR A 297 -16.03 16.32 -8.62
CA TYR A 297 -17.04 15.49 -7.97
C TYR A 297 -16.79 15.31 -6.48
N ALA A 298 -15.52 15.20 -6.05
CA ALA A 298 -15.14 15.15 -4.64
C ALA A 298 -15.56 16.41 -3.86
N ILE A 299 -15.49 17.59 -4.47
CA ILE A 299 -15.95 18.86 -3.87
C ILE A 299 -17.47 18.84 -3.72
N GLU A 300 -18.18 18.56 -4.81
CA GLU A 300 -19.65 18.68 -4.87
C GLU A 300 -20.36 17.60 -4.06
N ARG A 301 -19.95 16.33 -4.23
CA ARG A 301 -20.65 15.15 -3.70
C ARG A 301 -20.18 14.75 -2.30
N TYR A 302 -18.89 14.95 -2.01
CA TYR A 302 -18.22 14.47 -0.78
C TYR A 302 -17.73 15.61 0.13
N HIS A 303 -17.90 16.86 -0.28
CA HIS A 303 -17.50 18.06 0.47
C HIS A 303 -16.03 18.02 0.90
N VAL A 304 -15.16 17.64 -0.04
CA VAL A 304 -13.70 17.65 0.13
C VAL A 304 -13.12 18.86 -0.59
N ASP A 305 -12.45 19.75 0.14
CA ASP A 305 -11.88 21.00 -0.37
C ASP A 305 -10.35 21.13 -0.15
N ASP A 306 -9.72 20.13 0.46
CA ASP A 306 -8.26 20.10 0.65
C ASP A 306 -7.54 19.94 -0.71
N LYS A 307 -6.69 20.91 -1.04
CA LYS A 307 -6.01 20.96 -2.34
C LYS A 307 -5.04 19.79 -2.58
N GLU A 308 -4.41 19.23 -1.55
CA GLU A 308 -3.52 18.08 -1.74
C GLU A 308 -4.33 16.83 -2.10
N ILE A 309 -5.47 16.63 -1.43
CA ILE A 309 -6.40 15.54 -1.76
C ILE A 309 -6.92 15.70 -3.18
N LEU A 310 -7.40 16.89 -3.54
CA LEU A 310 -7.96 17.17 -4.86
C LEU A 310 -6.92 17.02 -5.98
N ASN A 311 -5.69 17.47 -5.76
CA ASN A 311 -4.61 17.26 -6.73
C ASN A 311 -4.23 15.80 -6.88
N ALA A 312 -4.17 15.04 -5.77
CA ALA A 312 -3.94 13.60 -5.83
C ALA A 312 -5.02 12.88 -6.65
N ILE A 313 -6.29 13.24 -6.49
CA ILE A 313 -7.39 12.71 -7.33
C ILE A 313 -7.23 13.14 -8.80
N ASN A 314 -6.98 14.43 -9.04
CA ASN A 314 -6.87 15.00 -10.39
C ASN A 314 -5.80 14.31 -11.24
N TYR A 315 -4.63 14.05 -10.64
CA TYR A 315 -3.44 13.57 -11.35
C TYR A 315 -3.12 12.09 -11.12
N HIS A 316 -3.98 11.30 -10.47
CA HIS A 316 -3.65 9.89 -10.13
C HIS A 316 -3.44 8.97 -11.35
N THR A 317 -3.93 9.33 -12.54
CA THR A 317 -3.74 8.53 -13.76
C THR A 317 -2.58 8.98 -14.62
N THR A 318 -2.29 10.28 -14.64
CA THR A 318 -1.29 10.90 -15.51
C THR A 318 0.03 11.16 -14.78
N GLY A 319 -0.03 11.42 -13.48
CA GLY A 319 1.03 12.13 -12.77
C GLY A 319 1.21 13.56 -13.31
N ARG A 320 2.19 14.28 -12.75
CA ARG A 320 2.64 15.58 -13.28
C ARG A 320 4.03 15.94 -12.81
N HIS A 321 4.63 16.96 -13.41
CA HIS A 321 5.85 17.57 -12.90
C HIS A 321 5.66 18.04 -11.44
N GLY A 322 6.64 17.74 -10.58
CA GLY A 322 6.64 18.22 -9.19
C GLY A 322 5.52 17.63 -8.32
N MET A 323 5.15 16.36 -8.54
CA MET A 323 4.22 15.65 -7.66
C MET A 323 4.70 15.69 -6.20
N THR A 324 3.75 15.97 -5.32
CA THR A 324 3.88 15.74 -3.88
C THR A 324 3.94 14.25 -3.58
N ASP A 325 4.41 13.88 -2.39
CA ASP A 325 4.47 12.48 -2.01
C ASP A 325 3.07 11.85 -1.87
N ILE A 326 2.03 12.61 -1.50
CA ILE A 326 0.64 12.12 -1.50
C ILE A 326 0.17 11.80 -2.92
N GLU A 327 0.47 12.65 -3.91
CA GLU A 327 0.14 12.38 -5.32
C GLU A 327 0.83 11.09 -5.81
N LYS A 328 2.12 10.91 -5.51
CA LYS A 328 2.86 9.68 -5.85
C LYS A 328 2.27 8.45 -5.15
N ILE A 329 1.92 8.58 -3.87
CA ILE A 329 1.33 7.51 -3.06
C ILE A 329 0.01 7.03 -3.68
N VAL A 330 -0.90 7.95 -4.01
CA VAL A 330 -2.20 7.60 -4.59
C VAL A 330 -2.04 7.01 -5.98
N PHE A 331 -1.15 7.57 -6.81
CA PHE A 331 -0.80 7.03 -8.12
C PHE A 331 -0.34 5.57 -8.02
N LEU A 332 0.61 5.28 -7.12
CA LEU A 332 1.13 3.93 -6.92
C LEU A 332 0.08 3.00 -6.33
N ALA A 333 -0.67 3.45 -5.32
CA ALA A 333 -1.67 2.65 -4.66
C ALA A 333 -2.74 2.15 -5.65
N ASP A 334 -3.23 3.00 -6.55
CA ASP A 334 -4.19 2.63 -7.60
C ASP A 334 -3.68 1.49 -8.51
N LYS A 335 -2.37 1.49 -8.81
CA LYS A 335 -1.77 0.47 -9.68
C LYS A 335 -1.33 -0.79 -8.93
N LEU A 336 -1.08 -0.70 -7.62
CA LEU A 336 -0.45 -1.75 -6.83
C LEU A 336 -1.39 -2.43 -5.84
N GLU A 337 -2.62 -1.95 -5.70
CA GLU A 337 -3.60 -2.49 -4.76
C GLU A 337 -3.73 -4.02 -4.86
N PRO A 338 -4.04 -4.72 -3.76
CA PRO A 338 -3.87 -6.18 -3.66
C PRO A 338 -4.60 -7.01 -4.72
N ALA A 339 -5.75 -6.54 -5.21
CA ALA A 339 -6.54 -7.26 -6.20
C ALA A 339 -5.95 -7.15 -7.63
N ARG A 340 -4.96 -6.27 -7.87
CA ARG A 340 -4.23 -6.21 -9.15
C ARG A 340 -3.29 -7.40 -9.30
N LYS A 341 -3.57 -8.25 -10.30
CA LYS A 341 -2.80 -9.46 -10.64
C LYS A 341 -2.10 -9.28 -12.00
N PHE A 342 -1.03 -8.49 -12.07
CA PHE A 342 -0.14 -8.39 -13.25
C PHE A 342 1.28 -8.86 -12.92
N SER A 343 2.00 -9.40 -13.91
CA SER A 343 3.37 -9.94 -13.73
C SER A 343 4.38 -8.89 -13.28
N ASP A 344 4.21 -7.67 -13.76
CA ASP A 344 5.24 -6.62 -13.68
C ASP A 344 5.18 -5.84 -12.37
N LEU A 345 4.18 -6.11 -11.51
CA LEU A 345 4.00 -5.41 -10.24
C LEU A 345 4.97 -5.83 -9.15
N LYS A 346 5.65 -6.98 -9.28
CA LYS A 346 6.49 -7.52 -8.19
C LYS A 346 7.61 -6.56 -7.81
N GLU A 347 8.32 -6.03 -8.80
CA GLU A 347 9.44 -5.11 -8.56
C GLU A 347 8.93 -3.75 -8.09
N ILE A 348 7.86 -3.24 -8.70
CA ILE A 348 7.25 -1.96 -8.27
C ILE A 348 6.76 -2.05 -6.82
N ARG A 349 6.11 -3.15 -6.42
CA ARG A 349 5.70 -3.39 -5.03
C ARG A 349 6.90 -3.47 -4.09
N ARG A 350 8.00 -4.12 -4.51
CA ARG A 350 9.23 -4.19 -3.72
C ARG A 350 9.82 -2.79 -3.50
N LEU A 351 9.91 -1.97 -4.54
CA LEU A 351 10.41 -0.61 -4.46
C LEU A 351 9.49 0.29 -3.63
N ALA A 352 8.18 0.15 -3.77
CA ALA A 352 7.19 0.95 -3.02
C ALA A 352 7.25 0.73 -1.50
N GLU A 353 7.95 -0.31 -1.03
CA GLU A 353 8.21 -0.55 0.40
C GLU A 353 9.46 0.19 0.92
N THR A 354 10.33 0.72 0.05
CA THR A 354 11.62 1.30 0.43
C THR A 354 11.90 2.67 -0.16
N ASP A 355 11.49 2.92 -1.40
CA ASP A 355 11.80 4.15 -2.14
C ASP A 355 10.63 4.54 -3.05
N LEU A 356 9.97 5.63 -2.68
CA LEU A 356 8.80 6.16 -3.36
C LEU A 356 9.12 6.66 -4.79
N ASN A 357 10.29 7.27 -4.99
CA ASN A 357 10.66 7.82 -6.29
C ASN A 357 11.06 6.70 -7.26
N ALA A 358 11.87 5.75 -6.80
CA ALA A 358 12.26 4.60 -7.60
C ALA A 358 11.03 3.78 -8.02
N ALA A 359 10.06 3.57 -7.11
CA ALA A 359 8.80 2.91 -7.42
C ALA A 359 7.99 3.66 -8.49
N MET A 360 7.92 4.99 -8.40
CA MET A 360 7.26 5.82 -9.40
C MET A 360 7.93 5.73 -10.78
N ILE A 361 9.26 5.78 -10.84
CA ILE A 361 10.03 5.67 -12.09
C ILE A 361 9.79 4.31 -12.75
N GLU A 362 9.87 3.21 -11.99
CA GLU A 362 9.62 1.87 -12.51
C GLU A 362 8.17 1.73 -13.00
N CYS A 363 7.20 2.25 -12.24
CA CYS A 363 5.79 2.21 -12.63
C CYS A 363 5.51 3.01 -13.91
N LEU A 364 5.95 4.25 -14.00
CA LEU A 364 5.79 5.09 -15.20
C LEU A 364 6.50 4.50 -16.42
N THR A 365 7.69 3.91 -16.21
CA THR A 365 8.45 3.24 -17.27
C THR A 365 7.70 2.00 -17.78
N ALA A 366 7.12 1.20 -16.89
CA ALA A 366 6.30 0.04 -17.26
C ALA A 366 5.05 0.46 -18.06
N ILE A 367 4.35 1.51 -17.61
CA ILE A 367 3.19 2.07 -18.32
C ILE A 367 3.60 2.56 -19.72
N LYS A 368 4.70 3.32 -19.82
CA LYS A 368 5.24 3.80 -21.11
C LYS A 368 5.55 2.65 -22.06
N LYS A 369 6.22 1.60 -21.58
CA LYS A 369 6.51 0.39 -22.39
C LYS A 369 5.23 -0.28 -22.90
N CYS A 370 4.23 -0.43 -22.04
CA CYS A 370 2.94 -1.03 -22.40
C CYS A 370 2.23 -0.22 -23.50
N LEU A 371 2.07 1.09 -23.30
CA LEU A 371 1.39 1.96 -24.27
C LEU A 371 2.12 2.02 -25.61
N VAL A 372 3.46 2.08 -25.61
CA VAL A 372 4.26 2.03 -26.84
C VAL A 372 4.07 0.69 -27.57
N HIS A 373 4.00 -0.43 -26.85
CA HIS A 373 3.71 -1.74 -27.44
C HIS A 373 2.33 -1.81 -28.08
N GLU A 374 1.33 -1.15 -27.47
CA GLU A 374 -0.04 -1.04 -27.98
C GLU A 374 -0.21 0.04 -29.06
N GLY A 375 0.85 0.78 -29.41
CA GLY A 375 0.80 1.87 -30.39
C GLY A 375 0.08 3.14 -29.88
N MET A 376 -0.11 3.27 -28.57
CA MET A 376 -0.74 4.41 -27.92
C MET A 376 0.29 5.46 -27.48
N VAL A 377 -0.19 6.70 -27.31
CA VAL A 377 0.65 7.85 -26.91
C VAL A 377 0.80 7.89 -25.39
N PHE A 378 2.04 8.02 -24.92
CA PHE A 378 2.32 8.31 -23.51
C PHE A 378 2.03 9.78 -23.21
N HIS A 379 1.18 10.04 -22.21
CA HIS A 379 0.69 11.39 -21.92
C HIS A 379 1.82 12.36 -21.55
N LYS A 380 1.74 13.61 -22.01
CA LYS A 380 2.77 14.64 -21.79
C LYS A 380 3.12 14.83 -20.30
N TYR A 381 2.12 14.91 -19.43
CA TYR A 381 2.36 15.03 -17.98
C TYR A 381 3.06 13.82 -17.38
N ALA A 382 2.81 12.62 -17.91
CA ALA A 382 3.49 11.41 -17.46
C ALA A 382 4.96 11.41 -17.88
N GLU A 383 5.27 11.91 -19.09
CA GLU A 383 6.64 12.13 -19.56
C GLU A 383 7.37 13.15 -18.68
N GLU A 384 6.74 14.29 -18.40
CA GLU A 384 7.30 15.34 -17.54
C GLU A 384 7.53 14.84 -16.10
N ALA A 385 6.62 14.03 -15.56
CA ALA A 385 6.76 13.38 -14.26
C ALA A 385 7.95 12.42 -14.23
N LEU A 386 8.08 11.55 -15.24
CA LEU A 386 9.18 10.60 -15.35
C LEU A 386 10.53 11.31 -15.47
N GLN A 387 10.61 12.36 -16.29
CA GLN A 387 11.81 13.16 -16.46
C GLN A 387 12.22 13.88 -15.18
N ASP A 388 11.27 14.49 -14.46
CA ASP A 388 11.49 15.16 -13.18
C ASP A 388 12.08 14.20 -12.13
N LEU A 389 11.45 13.03 -11.96
CA LEU A 389 11.89 12.01 -11.00
C LEU A 389 13.29 11.46 -11.34
N THR A 390 13.55 11.15 -12.61
CA THR A 390 14.84 10.63 -13.07
C THR A 390 15.96 11.66 -12.88
N THR A 391 15.67 12.94 -13.16
CA THR A 391 16.65 14.02 -12.99
C THR A 391 17.00 14.21 -11.51
N LYS A 392 16.01 14.14 -10.63
CA LYS A 392 16.21 14.22 -9.17
C LYS A 392 17.04 13.04 -8.66
N GLU A 393 16.78 11.81 -9.09
CA GLU A 393 17.61 10.65 -8.69
C GLU A 393 19.06 10.80 -9.12
N ILE A 394 19.32 11.21 -10.37
CA ILE A 394 20.68 11.46 -10.86
C ILE A 394 21.36 12.57 -10.04
N THR A 395 20.62 13.59 -9.61
CA THR A 395 21.15 14.69 -8.81
C THR A 395 21.47 14.22 -7.38
N ASN A 396 20.57 13.47 -6.73
CA ASN A 396 20.82 12.90 -5.41
C ASN A 396 22.03 11.93 -5.41
N LEU A 397 22.17 11.08 -6.43
CA LEU A 397 23.34 10.22 -6.59
C LEU A 397 24.66 11.01 -6.77
N LYS A 398 24.57 12.23 -7.32
CA LYS A 398 25.70 13.15 -7.44
C LYS A 398 25.96 13.95 -6.16
N GLU A 399 24.94 14.23 -5.35
CA GLU A 399 25.07 14.92 -4.06
C GLU A 399 25.54 13.98 -2.93
N GLU A 400 25.19 12.69 -2.98
CA GLU A 400 25.71 11.67 -2.07
C GLU A 400 27.19 11.32 -2.33
N LYS A 401 27.72 11.63 -3.52
CA LYS A 401 29.15 11.55 -3.82
C LYS A 401 29.79 12.92 -3.67
N MET A 402 30.74 13.06 -2.75
CA MET A 402 31.58 14.26 -2.68
C MET A 402 32.26 14.49 -4.03
N ASP A 403 32.17 15.71 -4.57
CA ASP A 403 32.68 15.97 -5.92
C ASP A 403 34.17 15.61 -6.03
N PRO A 404 34.64 15.10 -7.18
CA PRO A 404 36.00 14.56 -7.30
C PRO A 404 37.09 15.59 -6.98
N LYS A 405 36.83 16.88 -7.26
CA LYS A 405 37.78 17.97 -6.98
C LYS A 405 37.88 18.20 -5.46
N THR A 406 36.77 18.38 -4.76
CA THR A 406 36.74 18.54 -3.29
C THR A 406 37.31 17.30 -2.60
N SER A 407 37.01 16.10 -3.11
CA SER A 407 37.62 14.86 -2.62
C SER A 407 39.13 14.88 -2.76
N SER A 408 39.64 15.34 -3.92
CA SER A 408 41.08 15.42 -4.15
C SER A 408 41.79 16.45 -3.25
N GLU A 409 41.17 17.61 -3.04
CA GLU A 409 41.70 18.69 -2.20
C GLU A 409 41.78 18.26 -0.73
N LYS A 410 40.75 17.60 -0.22
CA LYS A 410 40.73 17.06 1.15
C LYS A 410 41.74 15.94 1.37
N ILE A 411 41.88 15.02 0.42
CA ILE A 411 42.89 13.95 0.53
C ILE A 411 44.30 14.56 0.55
N ALA A 412 44.55 15.58 -0.28
CA ALA A 412 45.83 16.29 -0.28
C ALA A 412 46.08 17.04 1.04
N GLU A 413 45.05 17.63 1.64
CA GLU A 413 45.11 18.25 2.98
C GLU A 413 45.49 17.21 4.05
N ILE A 414 44.82 16.05 4.09
CA ILE A 414 45.13 14.96 5.03
C ILE A 414 46.59 14.50 4.88
N LEU A 415 47.04 14.31 3.64
CA LEU A 415 48.42 13.92 3.35
C LEU A 415 49.42 15.00 3.84
N THR A 416 49.11 16.26 3.60
CA THR A 416 49.95 17.41 4.00
C THR A 416 50.02 17.53 5.53
N ASP A 417 48.89 17.41 6.22
CA ASP A 417 48.80 17.45 7.68
C ASP A 417 49.58 16.31 8.33
N LYS A 418 49.56 15.13 7.70
CA LYS A 418 50.35 13.97 8.11
C LYS A 418 51.81 14.03 7.66
N LYS A 419 52.26 15.19 7.13
CA LYS A 419 53.64 15.51 6.72
C LYS A 419 54.15 14.68 5.53
N ALA A 420 53.28 14.31 4.60
CA ALA A 420 53.71 13.80 3.31
C ALA A 420 54.56 14.82 2.55
N VAL A 421 55.50 14.32 1.74
CA VAL A 421 56.42 15.11 0.93
C VAL A 421 55.91 15.18 -0.51
N ASP A 422 56.03 16.36 -1.12
CA ASP A 422 55.67 16.65 -2.52
C ASP A 422 54.26 16.13 -2.87
N VAL A 423 53.22 16.64 -2.20
CA VAL A 423 51.82 16.26 -2.51
C VAL A 423 51.37 17.03 -3.75
N GLU A 424 51.09 16.32 -4.83
CA GLU A 424 50.60 16.90 -6.08
C GLU A 424 49.23 16.33 -6.46
N ILE A 425 48.31 17.21 -6.85
CA ILE A 425 47.02 16.85 -7.44
C ILE A 425 47.13 17.03 -8.96
N ILE A 426 46.85 15.98 -9.71
CA ILE A 426 46.99 15.93 -11.18
C ILE A 426 45.61 15.66 -11.78
N PRO A 427 45.01 16.63 -12.51
CA PRO A 427 43.78 16.40 -13.26
C PRO A 427 44.05 15.46 -14.45
N VAL A 428 43.41 14.30 -14.46
CA VAL A 428 43.60 13.26 -15.48
C VAL A 428 42.34 12.91 -16.26
N ALA A 429 41.19 13.53 -15.95
CA ALA A 429 39.90 13.32 -16.63
C ALA A 429 39.95 13.46 -18.16
N GLN A 430 40.84 14.31 -18.70
CA GLN A 430 41.02 14.48 -20.16
C GLN A 430 42.04 13.52 -20.78
N LYS A 431 42.78 12.76 -19.97
CA LYS A 431 43.90 11.90 -20.37
C LYS A 431 43.58 10.41 -20.21
N THR A 432 42.63 10.07 -19.34
CA THR A 432 42.23 8.67 -19.08
C THR A 432 40.79 8.60 -18.59
N ILE A 433 40.16 7.44 -18.78
CA ILE A 433 38.84 7.10 -18.25
C ILE A 433 38.90 6.48 -16.84
N ILE A 434 40.09 6.28 -16.30
CA ILE A 434 40.32 5.53 -15.05
C ILE A 434 39.88 6.34 -13.82
N ALA A 435 40.15 7.65 -13.81
CA ALA A 435 39.81 8.56 -12.71
C ALA A 435 39.75 10.00 -13.22
N ASP A 436 39.20 10.92 -12.42
CA ASP A 436 39.23 12.36 -12.71
C ASP A 436 40.51 13.02 -12.20
N TYR A 437 41.00 12.58 -11.04
CA TYR A 437 42.20 13.11 -10.40
C TYR A 437 43.13 11.99 -9.91
N PHE A 438 44.42 12.19 -10.13
CA PHE A 438 45.47 11.45 -9.43
C PHE A 438 46.08 12.34 -8.34
N ILE A 439 46.39 11.75 -7.20
CA ILE A 439 47.15 12.40 -6.13
C ILE A 439 48.44 11.63 -5.98
N VAL A 440 49.58 12.31 -6.05
CA VAL A 440 50.90 11.69 -5.87
C VAL A 440 51.57 12.32 -4.67
N ALA A 441 51.99 11.50 -3.72
CA ALA A 441 52.63 11.94 -2.48
C ALA A 441 53.77 10.98 -2.08
N SER A 442 54.68 11.45 -1.24
CA SER A 442 55.78 10.66 -0.71
C SER A 442 55.79 10.54 0.80
N GLY A 443 56.01 9.33 1.28
CA GLY A 443 56.51 9.10 2.63
C GLY A 443 58.03 9.25 2.68
N THR A 444 58.58 9.29 3.90
CA THR A 444 60.05 9.33 4.14
C THR A 444 60.64 7.96 4.46
N SER A 445 59.78 6.97 4.71
CA SER A 445 60.11 5.57 4.98
C SER A 445 58.89 4.69 4.69
N THR A 446 59.06 3.37 4.61
CA THR A 446 57.93 2.43 4.41
C THR A 446 56.88 2.52 5.52
N THR A 447 57.30 2.74 6.77
CA THR A 447 56.38 2.98 7.89
C THR A 447 55.58 4.27 7.70
N HIS A 448 56.22 5.33 7.19
CA HIS A 448 55.54 6.58 6.92
C HIS A 448 54.54 6.43 5.77
N VAL A 449 54.91 5.77 4.67
CA VAL A 449 54.01 5.47 3.54
C VAL A 449 52.76 4.74 4.01
N LYS A 450 52.93 3.69 4.84
CA LYS A 450 51.81 2.94 5.41
C LYS A 450 50.91 3.82 6.27
N SER A 451 51.50 4.62 7.16
CA SER A 451 50.75 5.53 8.02
C SER A 451 49.97 6.59 7.24
N LEU A 452 50.52 7.12 6.13
CA LEU A 452 49.84 8.10 5.27
C LEU A 452 48.60 7.49 4.62
N ALA A 453 48.73 6.29 4.05
CA ALA A 453 47.62 5.60 3.41
C ALA A 453 46.51 5.20 4.40
N GLU A 454 46.89 4.71 5.58
CA GLU A 454 45.96 4.40 6.66
C GLU A 454 45.23 5.66 7.16
N GLU A 455 45.92 6.79 7.30
CA GLU A 455 45.30 8.06 7.71
C GLU A 455 44.28 8.55 6.70
N VAL A 456 44.62 8.56 5.40
CA VAL A 456 43.71 8.97 4.33
C VAL A 456 42.46 8.09 4.35
N SER A 457 42.63 6.77 4.42
CA SER A 457 41.48 5.85 4.48
C SER A 457 40.64 6.03 5.74
N PHE A 458 41.26 6.33 6.87
CA PHE A 458 40.55 6.52 8.15
C PHE A 458 39.76 7.82 8.16
N VAL A 459 40.41 8.95 7.86
CA VAL A 459 39.79 10.29 7.93
C VAL A 459 38.69 10.45 6.88
N MET A 460 38.90 9.96 5.64
CA MET A 460 37.86 9.98 4.61
C MET A 460 36.61 9.19 5.03
N LYS A 461 36.81 8.04 5.69
CA LYS A 461 35.70 7.23 6.18
C LYS A 461 35.00 7.86 7.37
N ASP A 462 35.75 8.35 8.35
CA ASP A 462 35.21 8.89 9.60
C ASP A 462 34.53 10.26 9.40
N SER A 463 35.19 11.18 8.69
CA SER A 463 34.70 12.55 8.52
C SER A 463 33.76 12.73 7.33
N HIS A 464 33.81 11.84 6.33
CA HIS A 464 33.05 12.00 5.08
C HIS A 464 32.27 10.76 4.65
N GLY A 465 32.37 9.63 5.38
CA GLY A 465 31.65 8.40 5.04
C GLY A 465 32.17 7.68 3.79
N ILE A 466 33.31 8.10 3.23
CA ILE A 466 33.86 7.56 1.97
C ILE A 466 35.02 6.61 2.27
N SER A 467 34.93 5.38 1.78
CA SER A 467 36.03 4.40 1.85
C SER A 467 36.60 4.13 0.46
N PRO A 468 37.90 3.82 0.36
CA PRO A 468 38.47 3.37 -0.91
C PRO A 468 37.82 2.05 -1.34
N ASP A 469 37.53 1.93 -2.63
CA ASP A 469 37.00 0.71 -3.25
C ASP A 469 38.07 -0.39 -3.26
N HIS A 470 39.33 0.01 -3.49
CA HIS A 470 40.47 -0.89 -3.49
C HIS A 470 41.73 -0.23 -2.92
N ILE A 471 42.57 -1.05 -2.27
CA ILE A 471 43.90 -0.64 -1.77
C ILE A 471 44.93 -1.69 -2.17
N GLU A 472 46.01 -1.28 -2.84
CA GLU A 472 47.14 -2.13 -3.23
C GLU A 472 48.46 -1.71 -2.59
N GLY A 473 49.40 -2.65 -2.48
CA GLY A 473 50.79 -2.37 -2.11
C GLY A 473 51.06 -2.16 -0.61
N MET A 474 50.04 -2.28 0.24
CA MET A 474 50.16 -2.07 1.69
C MET A 474 51.12 -3.04 2.41
N SER A 475 51.37 -4.22 1.84
CA SER A 475 52.26 -5.24 2.42
C SER A 475 53.75 -4.87 2.33
N THR A 476 54.16 -4.20 1.24
CA THR A 476 55.55 -3.74 1.05
C THR A 476 55.72 -2.29 1.49
N ALA A 477 54.66 -1.49 1.37
CA ALA A 477 54.65 -0.04 1.61
C ALA A 477 55.75 0.73 0.87
N ARG A 478 56.20 0.19 -0.27
CA ARG A 478 57.10 0.86 -1.22
C ARG A 478 56.32 1.74 -2.19
N TRP A 479 55.13 1.30 -2.56
CA TRP A 479 54.13 2.07 -3.28
C TRP A 479 52.76 1.57 -2.84
N VAL A 480 51.92 2.47 -2.34
CA VAL A 480 50.54 2.18 -1.94
C VAL A 480 49.61 2.95 -2.86
N LEU A 481 48.60 2.26 -3.38
CA LEU A 481 47.54 2.83 -4.21
C LEU A 481 46.22 2.74 -3.44
N LEU A 482 45.49 3.84 -3.33
CA LEU A 482 44.12 3.89 -2.82
C LEU A 482 43.19 4.36 -3.94
N ASP A 483 42.22 3.53 -4.30
CA ASP A 483 41.28 3.78 -5.39
C ASP A 483 39.91 4.21 -4.82
N TYR A 484 39.51 5.45 -5.06
CA TYR A 484 38.18 5.99 -4.73
C TYR A 484 37.28 6.12 -5.96
N LYS A 485 37.58 5.40 -7.05
CA LYS A 485 36.98 5.47 -8.39
C LYS A 485 37.25 6.78 -9.12
N ASP A 486 36.72 7.88 -8.58
CA ASP A 486 36.82 9.20 -9.22
C ASP A 486 38.17 9.88 -8.87
N VAL A 487 38.85 9.44 -7.79
CA VAL A 487 40.17 9.89 -7.36
C VAL A 487 41.07 8.69 -7.04
N VAL A 488 42.29 8.67 -7.55
CA VAL A 488 43.29 7.63 -7.22
C VAL A 488 44.48 8.26 -6.51
N VAL A 489 44.86 7.69 -5.36
CA VAL A 489 45.93 8.21 -4.51
C VAL A 489 47.12 7.28 -4.59
N HIS A 490 48.27 7.80 -4.99
CA HIS A 490 49.55 7.12 -5.02
C HIS A 490 50.47 7.66 -3.92
N VAL A 491 50.75 6.82 -2.92
CA VAL A 491 51.71 7.13 -1.85
C VAL A 491 52.98 6.32 -2.07
N PHE A 492 54.07 7.01 -2.39
CA PHE A 492 55.35 6.39 -2.73
C PHE A 492 56.38 6.48 -1.62
N HIS A 493 57.26 5.50 -1.56
CA HIS A 493 58.57 5.66 -0.95
C HIS A 493 59.50 6.44 -1.92
N PRO A 494 60.49 7.23 -1.43
CA PRO A 494 61.24 8.17 -2.29
C PRO A 494 62.02 7.51 -3.44
N GLU A 495 62.54 6.30 -3.23
CA GLU A 495 63.26 5.54 -4.27
C GLU A 495 62.33 5.16 -5.43
N GLU A 496 61.14 4.67 -5.12
CA GLU A 496 60.14 4.24 -6.09
C GLU A 496 59.53 5.43 -6.84
N ARG A 497 59.25 6.55 -6.15
CA ARG A 497 58.78 7.77 -6.81
C ARG A 497 59.75 8.25 -7.88
N SER A 498 61.05 8.21 -7.57
CA SER A 498 62.10 8.60 -8.52
C SER A 498 62.13 7.69 -9.75
N ASN A 499 61.92 6.39 -9.57
CA ASN A 499 61.90 5.40 -10.65
C ASN A 499 60.67 5.53 -11.56
N TYR A 500 59.48 5.75 -11.00
CA TYR A 500 58.24 5.81 -11.78
C TYR A 500 57.91 7.21 -12.31
N SER A 501 58.27 8.28 -11.59
CA SER A 501 58.09 9.69 -11.98
C SER A 501 56.71 9.97 -12.61
N LEU A 502 55.63 9.50 -11.97
CA LEU A 502 54.27 9.56 -12.53
C LEU A 502 53.84 11.00 -12.85
N GLU A 503 54.32 11.98 -12.11
CA GLU A 503 54.00 13.40 -12.35
C GLU A 503 54.52 13.85 -13.70
N LYS A 504 55.69 13.38 -14.13
CA LYS A 504 56.24 13.69 -15.46
C LYS A 504 55.43 13.04 -16.57
N LEU A 505 54.95 11.81 -16.34
CA LEU A 505 54.14 11.08 -17.32
C LEU A 505 52.76 11.72 -17.50
N TRP A 506 52.15 12.18 -16.42
CA TRP A 506 50.77 12.69 -16.42
C TRP A 506 50.67 14.21 -16.49
N ASN A 507 51.76 14.98 -16.33
CA ASN A 507 51.78 16.44 -16.56
C ASN A 507 52.17 16.85 -17.99
N THR A 508 52.66 15.94 -18.84
CA THR A 508 52.98 16.26 -20.24
C THR A 508 51.74 16.57 -21.07
N ARG A 509 51.85 17.57 -21.96
CA ARG A 509 50.81 17.93 -22.92
C ARG A 509 50.78 16.89 -24.06
N PRO A 510 49.62 16.61 -24.67
CA PRO A 510 49.53 15.62 -25.76
C PRO A 510 50.46 15.89 -26.96
N GLU A 511 50.96 17.12 -27.12
CA GLU A 511 51.77 17.55 -28.27
C GLU A 511 53.27 17.25 -28.15
N ASP A 512 53.79 16.81 -26.99
CA ASP A 512 55.23 16.61 -26.78
C ASP A 512 55.73 15.17 -27.05
N ASN A 513 54.87 14.25 -27.50
CA ASN A 513 55.30 12.91 -27.93
C ASN A 513 55.71 12.91 -29.42
N THR A 514 56.84 13.54 -29.73
CA THR A 514 57.52 13.40 -31.03
C THR A 514 58.76 12.51 -30.91
N ILE A 515 58.70 11.40 -31.63
CA ILE A 515 59.63 10.27 -31.80
C ILE A 515 61.12 10.67 -31.87
N ILE A 516 62.00 9.92 -31.18
CA ILE A 516 63.40 9.72 -31.61
C ILE A 516 63.58 8.26 -32.01
N SER A 517 63.68 8.04 -33.31
CA SER A 517 64.26 6.85 -33.93
C SER A 517 65.79 6.92 -33.84
N SER A 518 66.45 5.82 -33.51
CA SER A 518 67.87 5.66 -33.87
C SER A 518 68.14 4.21 -34.29
N ASP A 519 68.28 4.03 -35.60
CA ASP A 519 69.10 2.98 -36.19
C ASP A 519 70.53 3.06 -35.63
N SER A 520 71.16 1.90 -35.40
CA SER A 520 72.63 1.81 -35.42
C SER A 520 73.06 0.47 -36.00
N GLU A 521 73.93 0.60 -36.99
CA GLU A 521 74.56 -0.40 -37.83
C GLU A 521 75.46 -1.36 -37.06
N LYS A 522 75.62 -2.59 -37.59
CA LYS A 522 76.67 -3.53 -37.19
C LYS A 522 77.97 -3.20 -37.94
N PRO A 523 79.16 -3.33 -37.30
CA PRO A 523 80.42 -3.46 -38.00
C PRO A 523 80.77 -4.94 -38.31
N GLU A 524 81.66 -5.07 -39.30
CA GLU A 524 82.13 -6.25 -40.08
C GLU A 524 82.21 -7.62 -39.39
#